data_AF-A0A816V7J3-F1
#
_entry.id   AF-A0A816V7J3-F1
#
_cell.length_a   1.000
_cell.length_b   1.000
_cell.length_c   1.000
_cell.angle_alpha   90.00
_cell.angle_beta   90.00
_cell.angle_gamma   90.00
#
_symmetry.space_group_name_H-M   'P 1'
#
loop_
_entity.id
_entity.type
_entity.pdbx_description
1 polymer ?
#
loop_
_entity_poly.entity_id
_entity_poly.type
_entity_poly.pdbx_seq_one_letter_code
_entity_poly.pdbx_strand_id
1 'polypeptide(L)'
;MASAVASAAFRLPFATRRFSSPSPRISLQHSTIWICHLRRITTASSMSQLTTETDASRNDEKPDDVVVQYVVLRRDLIDSWPLGSVVTQGCHASVAAIWSFKDDPVTLQYCDPQHIDSMHKVTLEVKGETQMLNLSEKLKSGGISHKVWMEQPENIPTCIATKPYPKSQVSPFFKKLKLCK
;
A
#
# COMPACT_ATOMS: atom_id res chain seq x y z
N MET A 1 18.91 66.99 -2.64
CA MET A 1 18.48 66.61 -4.00
C MET A 1 17.62 65.37 -3.91
N ALA A 2 16.30 65.55 -4.05
CA ALA A 2 15.35 64.44 -4.11
C ALA A 2 15.30 63.90 -5.54
N SER A 3 15.36 62.58 -5.70
CA SER A 3 15.06 61.93 -6.98
C SER A 3 14.18 60.72 -6.71
N ALA A 4 12.95 60.82 -7.22
CA ALA A 4 11.90 59.82 -7.16
C ALA A 4 11.53 59.45 -8.60
N VAL A 5 11.70 58.20 -9.01
CA VAL A 5 11.16 57.62 -10.26
C VAL A 5 11.33 56.09 -10.15
N ALA A 6 10.44 55.20 -10.55
CA ALA A 6 9.00 55.14 -10.69
C ALA A 6 8.67 53.63 -10.63
N SER A 7 7.60 53.26 -9.95
CA SER A 7 7.11 51.89 -9.88
C SER A 7 6.37 51.54 -11.18
N ALA A 8 6.86 50.56 -11.94
CA ALA A 8 6.17 50.01 -13.11
C ALA A 8 5.59 48.64 -12.77
N ALA A 9 4.30 48.62 -12.41
CA ALA A 9 3.53 47.39 -12.22
C ALA A 9 3.18 46.80 -13.59
N PHE A 10 3.85 45.71 -13.96
CA PHE A 10 3.48 44.90 -15.13
C PHE A 10 2.19 44.13 -14.80
N ARG A 11 1.06 44.62 -15.32
CA ARG A 11 -0.22 43.89 -15.33
C ARG A 11 -0.25 42.96 -16.53
N LEU A 12 -0.11 41.66 -16.30
CA LEU A 12 -0.40 40.64 -17.31
C LEU A 12 -1.93 40.50 -17.49
N PRO A 13 -2.44 40.41 -18.72
CA PRO A 13 -3.87 40.21 -18.96
C PRO A 13 -4.27 38.76 -18.65
N PHE A 14 -5.16 38.61 -17.66
CA PHE A 14 -5.79 37.35 -17.30
C PHE A 14 -6.82 36.98 -18.38
N ALA A 15 -6.43 36.17 -19.36
CA ALA A 15 -7.33 35.63 -20.36
C ALA A 15 -8.16 34.49 -19.75
N THR A 16 -9.42 34.77 -19.40
CA THR A 16 -10.39 33.75 -19.00
C THR A 16 -10.98 33.06 -20.23
N ARG A 17 -10.32 32.00 -20.71
CA ARG A 17 -10.96 31.06 -21.66
C ARG A 17 -11.87 30.11 -20.88
N ARG A 18 -13.19 30.34 -20.94
CA ARG A 18 -14.20 29.32 -20.59
C ARG A 18 -14.12 28.20 -21.61
N PHE A 19 -13.54 27.06 -21.23
CA PHE A 19 -13.72 25.81 -21.96
C PHE A 19 -15.04 25.19 -21.52
N SER A 20 -16.06 25.31 -22.36
CA SER A 20 -17.28 24.51 -22.30
C SER A 20 -17.06 23.25 -23.14
N SER A 21 -16.75 22.13 -22.49
CA SER A 21 -16.82 20.81 -23.12
C SER A 21 -18.07 20.07 -22.61
N PRO A 22 -18.87 19.45 -23.49
CA PRO A 22 -19.99 18.62 -23.06
C PRO A 22 -19.47 17.26 -22.57
N SER A 23 -19.92 16.84 -21.38
CA SER A 23 -19.64 15.51 -20.83
C SER A 23 -20.33 14.42 -21.66
N PRO A 24 -19.67 13.32 -22.02
CA PRO A 24 -20.35 12.17 -22.60
C PRO A 24 -21.14 11.44 -21.50
N ARG A 25 -22.42 11.16 -21.76
CA ARG A 25 -23.27 10.31 -20.92
C ARG A 25 -22.80 8.86 -21.08
N ILE A 26 -22.29 8.27 -20.00
CA ILE A 26 -22.00 6.84 -19.94
C ILE A 26 -23.32 6.11 -19.69
N SER A 27 -23.73 5.30 -20.68
CA SER A 27 -24.87 4.39 -20.61
C SER A 27 -24.47 3.15 -19.82
N LEU A 28 -25.05 2.96 -18.62
CA LEU A 28 -25.00 1.71 -17.87
C LEU A 28 -25.88 0.66 -18.56
N GLN A 29 -25.28 -0.23 -19.34
CA GLN A 29 -25.95 -1.48 -19.72
C GLN A 29 -25.74 -2.50 -18.59
N HIS A 30 -26.82 -2.79 -17.87
CA HIS A 30 -26.91 -3.93 -16.97
C HIS A 30 -26.79 -5.22 -17.80
N SER A 31 -25.67 -5.92 -17.68
CA SER A 31 -25.52 -7.27 -18.21
C SER A 31 -26.02 -8.27 -17.16
N THR A 32 -27.23 -8.77 -17.35
CA THR A 32 -27.77 -9.93 -16.64
C THR A 32 -27.13 -11.19 -17.17
N ILE A 33 -26.14 -11.73 -16.46
CA ILE A 33 -25.67 -13.11 -16.70
C ILE A 33 -26.45 -14.03 -15.77
N TRP A 34 -27.46 -14.68 -16.35
CA TRP A 34 -28.03 -15.93 -15.89
C TRP A 34 -27.15 -17.08 -16.40
N ILE A 35 -26.68 -17.98 -15.53
CA ILE A 35 -26.51 -19.42 -15.83
C ILE A 35 -26.66 -20.22 -14.53
N CYS A 36 -27.81 -20.89 -14.46
CA CYS A 36 -28.06 -22.30 -14.14
C CYS A 36 -27.40 -22.98 -12.92
N HIS A 37 -28.26 -23.31 -11.94
CA HIS A 37 -28.18 -24.49 -11.10
C HIS A 37 -27.87 -25.77 -11.90
N LEU A 38 -26.95 -26.63 -11.41
CA LEU A 38 -27.21 -28.07 -11.37
C LEU A 38 -26.31 -28.88 -10.41
N ARG A 39 -27.00 -29.55 -9.46
CA ARG A 39 -26.75 -30.86 -8.85
C ARG A 39 -25.57 -31.08 -7.89
N ARG A 40 -25.93 -30.90 -6.61
CA ARG A 40 -25.67 -31.81 -5.48
C ARG A 40 -25.83 -33.29 -5.91
N ILE A 41 -24.75 -34.07 -5.81
CA ILE A 41 -24.79 -35.54 -5.82
C ILE A 41 -24.64 -36.01 -4.38
N THR A 42 -25.70 -36.59 -3.85
CA THR A 42 -25.71 -37.43 -2.66
C THR A 42 -25.47 -38.88 -3.08
N THR A 43 -24.40 -39.49 -2.57
CA THR A 43 -24.27 -40.94 -2.52
C THR A 43 -23.87 -41.33 -1.11
N ALA A 44 -24.82 -41.96 -0.42
CA ALA A 44 -24.59 -42.73 0.79
C ALA A 44 -23.77 -43.98 0.46
N SER A 45 -22.86 -44.37 1.35
CA SER A 45 -22.85 -45.70 1.96
C SER A 45 -21.60 -45.94 2.81
N SER A 46 -21.82 -46.69 3.89
CA SER A 46 -20.89 -47.59 4.57
C SER A 46 -20.17 -47.06 5.81
N MET A 47 -20.76 -47.43 6.95
CA MET A 47 -20.08 -47.62 8.23
C MET A 47 -18.87 -48.55 8.05
N SER A 48 -17.72 -48.15 8.57
CA SER A 48 -16.85 -49.06 9.29
C SER A 48 -16.31 -48.33 10.52
N GLN A 49 -16.50 -48.96 11.68
CA GLN A 49 -15.86 -48.55 12.92
C GLN A 49 -14.38 -48.90 12.82
N LEU A 50 -13.51 -47.95 13.17
CA LEU A 50 -12.18 -48.27 13.63
C LEU A 50 -11.86 -47.37 14.83
N THR A 51 -11.80 -48.03 15.99
CA THR A 51 -11.15 -47.54 17.20
C THR A 51 -9.68 -47.28 16.92
N THR A 52 -9.17 -46.12 17.31
CA THR A 52 -7.94 -46.00 18.11
C THR A 52 -7.70 -44.55 18.52
N GLU A 53 -7.48 -44.40 19.82
CA GLU A 53 -6.48 -43.52 20.43
C GLU A 53 -6.73 -42.00 20.43
N THR A 54 -7.17 -41.56 21.61
CA THR A 54 -7.00 -40.22 22.16
C THR A 54 -5.52 -39.82 22.11
N ASP A 55 -5.06 -39.30 20.98
CA ASP A 55 -3.84 -38.49 20.96
C ASP A 55 -4.23 -37.05 21.26
N ALA A 56 -3.92 -36.62 22.49
CA ALA A 56 -3.94 -35.24 22.90
C ALA A 56 -2.81 -34.49 22.17
N SER A 57 -2.96 -34.30 20.87
CA SER A 57 -2.21 -33.29 20.14
C SER A 57 -2.66 -31.94 20.69
N ARG A 58 -1.83 -31.39 21.56
CA ARG A 58 -1.87 -29.95 21.87
C ARG A 58 -1.72 -29.25 20.53
N ASN A 59 -2.84 -28.77 19.98
CA ASN A 59 -2.82 -27.70 19.01
C ASN A 59 -2.14 -26.52 19.69
N ASP A 60 -0.82 -26.45 19.55
CA ASP A 60 -0.06 -25.24 19.76
C ASP A 60 -0.46 -24.34 18.58
N GLU A 61 -1.66 -23.77 18.66
CA GLU A 61 -2.17 -22.81 17.69
C GLU A 61 -1.20 -21.64 17.70
N LYS A 62 -0.23 -21.68 16.76
CA LYS A 62 0.61 -20.53 16.49
C LYS A 62 -0.36 -19.36 16.25
N PRO A 63 -0.18 -18.22 16.92
CA PRO A 63 -0.99 -17.06 16.65
C PRO A 63 -0.93 -16.78 15.15
N ASP A 64 -2.09 -16.59 14.53
CA ASP A 64 -2.19 -16.30 13.10
C ASP A 64 -1.18 -15.20 12.74
N ASP A 65 -0.27 -15.51 11.81
CA ASP A 65 0.78 -14.57 11.41
C ASP A 65 0.15 -13.46 10.58
N VAL A 66 -0.16 -12.36 11.27
CA VAL A 66 -0.84 -11.19 10.69
C VAL A 66 -0.10 -10.71 9.44
N VAL A 67 -0.83 -10.57 8.33
CA VAL A 67 -0.31 -9.95 7.11
C VAL A 67 -0.24 -8.44 7.29
N VAL A 68 0.91 -7.85 7.00
CA VAL A 68 1.21 -6.43 7.22
C VAL A 68 1.90 -5.83 6.02
N GLN A 69 1.60 -4.56 5.76
CA GLN A 69 2.40 -3.71 4.87
C GLN A 69 3.19 -2.70 5.70
N TYR A 70 4.50 -2.64 5.50
CA TYR A 70 5.34 -1.60 6.09
C TYR A 70 5.43 -0.42 5.14
N VAL A 71 5.24 0.78 5.69
CA VAL A 71 5.40 2.07 4.99
C VAL A 71 6.46 2.86 5.75
N VAL A 72 7.51 3.32 5.08
CA VAL A 72 8.64 4.01 5.71
C VAL A 72 8.79 5.39 5.10
N LEU A 73 8.63 6.40 5.96
CA LEU A 73 8.71 7.80 5.61
C LEU A 73 10.04 8.42 6.05
N ARG A 74 10.39 9.53 5.41
CA ARG A 74 11.57 10.33 5.70
C ARG A 74 11.24 11.39 6.76
N ARG A 75 11.95 11.37 7.90
CA ARG A 75 11.76 12.35 8.98
C ARG A 75 12.10 13.77 8.56
N ASP A 76 13.18 13.94 7.81
CA ASP A 76 13.60 15.23 7.25
C ASP A 76 12.52 15.84 6.33
N LEU A 77 11.77 15.02 5.59
CA LEU A 77 10.62 15.49 4.81
C LEU A 77 9.41 15.79 5.70
N ILE A 78 9.13 14.97 6.71
CA ILE A 78 8.08 15.25 7.71
C ILE A 78 8.27 16.61 8.37
N ASP A 79 9.51 16.96 8.71
CA ASP A 79 9.83 18.21 9.39
C ASP A 79 9.79 19.44 8.45
N SER A 80 9.91 19.25 7.14
CA SER A 80 10.05 20.35 6.17
C SER A 80 8.86 20.50 5.21
N TRP A 81 8.02 19.48 5.06
CA TRP A 81 6.89 19.47 4.12
C TRP A 81 5.55 19.60 4.84
N PRO A 82 4.51 20.10 4.14
CA PRO A 82 3.15 19.99 4.64
C PRO A 82 2.79 18.52 4.92
N LEU A 83 2.14 18.27 6.08
CA LEU A 83 1.75 16.91 6.48
C LEU A 83 0.95 16.18 5.39
N GLY A 84 0.02 16.88 4.71
CA GLY A 84 -0.76 16.30 3.63
C GLY A 84 0.09 15.80 2.45
N SER A 85 1.18 16.51 2.12
CA SER A 85 2.10 16.07 1.07
C SER A 85 2.77 14.76 1.46
N VAL A 86 3.26 14.66 2.70
CA VAL A 86 3.92 13.44 3.19
C VAL A 86 2.96 12.25 3.25
N VAL A 87 1.73 12.48 3.73
CA VAL A 87 0.67 11.46 3.73
C VAL A 87 0.43 10.93 2.31
N THR A 88 0.36 11.84 1.34
CA THR A 88 0.17 11.50 -0.08
C THR A 88 1.31 10.62 -0.61
N GLN A 89 2.56 10.90 -0.24
CA GLN A 89 3.71 10.05 -0.60
C GLN A 89 3.55 8.62 -0.05
N GLY A 90 3.11 8.47 1.20
CA GLY A 90 2.83 7.17 1.80
C GLY A 90 1.73 6.40 1.07
N CYS A 91 0.64 7.10 0.69
CA CYS A 91 -0.45 6.52 -0.09
C CYS A 91 0.03 6.05 -1.47
N HIS A 92 0.79 6.89 -2.20
CA HIS A 92 1.33 6.53 -3.51
C HIS A 92 2.25 5.32 -3.44
N ALA A 93 3.19 5.30 -2.50
CA ALA A 93 4.09 4.17 -2.31
C ALA A 93 3.32 2.87 -2.02
N SER A 94 2.32 2.93 -1.13
CA SER A 94 1.53 1.77 -0.71
C SER A 94 0.74 1.18 -1.88
N VAL A 95 0.02 2.01 -2.62
CA VAL A 95 -0.77 1.58 -3.79
C VAL A 95 0.15 1.05 -4.90
N ALA A 96 1.27 1.73 -5.16
CA ALA A 96 2.23 1.30 -6.18
C ALA A 96 2.88 -0.05 -5.83
N ALA A 97 3.19 -0.31 -4.55
CA ALA A 97 3.68 -1.60 -4.09
C ALA A 97 2.62 -2.70 -4.27
N ILE A 98 1.38 -2.47 -3.84
CA ILE A 98 0.28 -3.44 -4.01
C ILE A 98 0.09 -3.75 -5.50
N TRP A 99 0.00 -2.73 -6.36
CA TRP A 99 -0.22 -2.92 -7.80
C TRP A 99 0.91 -3.70 -8.47
N SER A 100 2.16 -3.41 -8.11
CA SER A 100 3.34 -4.06 -8.67
C SER A 100 3.41 -5.54 -8.32
N PHE A 101 2.77 -5.97 -7.24
CA PHE A 101 2.75 -7.35 -6.74
C PHE A 101 1.33 -7.87 -6.57
N LYS A 102 0.38 -7.41 -7.40
CA LYS A 102 -1.06 -7.72 -7.25
C LYS A 102 -1.40 -9.20 -7.42
N ASP A 103 -0.56 -9.94 -8.14
CA ASP A 103 -0.75 -11.37 -8.42
C ASP A 103 -0.04 -12.27 -7.39
N ASP A 104 0.66 -11.68 -6.40
CA ASP A 104 1.27 -12.43 -5.30
C ASP A 104 0.19 -12.97 -4.35
N PRO A 105 0.26 -14.26 -3.92
CA PRO A 105 -0.77 -14.86 -3.07
C PRO A 105 -1.03 -14.12 -1.77
N VAL A 106 0.01 -13.54 -1.15
CA VAL A 106 -0.13 -12.78 0.10
C VAL A 106 -0.77 -11.41 -0.17
N THR A 107 -0.43 -10.76 -1.29
CA THR A 107 -1.09 -9.52 -1.69
C THR A 107 -2.58 -9.75 -1.99
N LEU A 108 -2.91 -10.85 -2.67
CA LEU A 108 -4.30 -11.24 -2.95
C LEU A 108 -5.06 -11.47 -1.65
N GLN A 109 -4.50 -12.25 -0.72
CA GLN A 109 -5.10 -12.46 0.60
C GLN A 109 -5.30 -11.15 1.36
N TYR A 110 -4.31 -10.24 1.31
CA TYR A 110 -4.39 -8.93 1.96
C TYR A 110 -5.51 -8.03 1.40
N CYS A 111 -5.84 -8.19 0.11
CA CYS A 111 -6.86 -7.39 -0.58
C CYS A 111 -8.20 -8.13 -0.76
N ASP A 112 -8.32 -9.34 -0.23
CA ASP A 112 -9.51 -10.18 -0.31
C ASP A 112 -10.69 -9.54 0.46
N PRO A 113 -11.96 -9.70 0.03
CA PRO A 113 -13.10 -9.03 0.67
C PRO A 113 -13.23 -9.29 2.18
N GLN A 114 -12.73 -10.42 2.68
CA GLN A 114 -12.75 -10.79 4.09
C GLN A 114 -11.69 -10.03 4.90
N HIS A 115 -10.62 -9.55 4.25
CA HIS A 115 -9.46 -8.91 4.89
C HIS A 115 -9.34 -7.42 4.59
N ILE A 116 -10.02 -6.91 3.55
CA ILE A 116 -9.84 -5.53 3.07
C ILE A 116 -10.15 -4.48 4.16
N ASP A 117 -11.15 -4.71 5.00
CA ASP A 117 -11.53 -3.83 6.10
C ASP A 117 -10.67 -4.01 7.37
N SER A 118 -9.82 -5.05 7.40
CA SER A 118 -8.91 -5.36 8.51
C SER A 118 -7.43 -5.28 8.12
N MET A 119 -7.12 -4.60 7.00
CA MET A 119 -5.76 -4.38 6.52
C MET A 119 -4.86 -3.75 7.59
N HIS A 120 -3.75 -4.41 7.93
CA HIS A 120 -2.75 -3.87 8.85
C HIS A 120 -1.63 -3.15 8.11
N LYS A 121 -1.31 -1.93 8.54
CA LYS A 121 -0.18 -1.14 8.04
C LYS A 121 0.64 -0.60 9.19
N VAL A 122 1.97 -0.66 9.06
CA VAL A 122 2.91 -0.13 10.06
C VAL A 122 3.73 0.98 9.42
N THR A 123 3.55 2.19 9.93
CA THR A 123 4.27 3.37 9.45
C THR A 123 5.51 3.64 10.30
N LEU A 124 6.68 3.58 9.70
CA LEU A 124 7.97 3.80 10.33
C LEU A 124 8.68 5.01 9.73
N GLU A 125 9.73 5.46 10.40
CA GLU A 125 10.54 6.58 9.92
C GLU A 125 12.04 6.23 9.82
N VAL A 126 12.69 6.86 8.84
CA VAL A 126 14.14 6.96 8.71
C VAL A 126 14.55 8.42 8.75
N LYS A 127 15.80 8.72 9.16
CA LYS A 127 16.22 10.12 9.32
C LYS A 127 16.30 10.91 8.01
N GLY A 128 16.55 10.24 6.89
CA GLY A 128 16.73 10.89 5.59
C GLY A 128 17.08 9.92 4.48
N GLU A 129 17.44 10.48 3.33
CA GLU A 129 17.65 9.76 2.07
C GLU A 129 18.63 8.59 2.17
N THR A 130 19.82 8.82 2.73
CA THR A 130 20.85 7.78 2.83
C THR A 130 20.35 6.55 3.59
N GLN A 131 19.60 6.75 4.68
CA GLN A 131 19.03 5.63 5.44
C GLN A 131 17.90 4.93 4.67
N MET A 132 17.11 5.69 3.90
CA MET A 132 16.08 5.12 3.04
C MET A 132 16.68 4.21 1.97
N LEU A 133 17.72 4.67 1.26
CA LEU A 133 18.39 3.87 0.22
C LEU A 133 19.11 2.66 0.81
N ASN A 134 19.77 2.80 1.96
CA ASN A 134 20.37 1.66 2.67
C ASN A 134 19.32 0.62 3.09
N LEU A 135 18.13 1.07 3.50
CA LEU A 135 17.01 0.18 3.80
C LEU A 135 16.51 -0.52 2.54
N SER A 136 16.35 0.20 1.43
CA SER A 136 15.98 -0.35 0.12
C SER A 136 16.92 -1.47 -0.29
N GLU A 137 18.25 -1.24 -0.25
CA GLU A 137 19.24 -2.26 -0.57
C GLU A 137 19.18 -3.45 0.39
N LYS A 138 19.05 -3.21 1.70
CA LYS A 138 18.88 -4.28 2.69
C LYS A 138 17.65 -5.16 2.40
N LEU A 139 16.52 -4.54 2.05
CA LEU A 139 15.28 -5.25 1.71
C LEU A 139 15.47 -6.05 0.42
N LYS A 140 16.10 -5.47 -0.60
CA LYS A 140 16.42 -6.13 -1.87
C LYS A 140 17.33 -7.34 -1.67
N SER A 141 18.42 -7.20 -0.89
CA SER A 141 19.31 -8.32 -0.54
C SER A 141 18.59 -9.40 0.28
N GLY A 142 17.58 -9.03 1.07
CA GLY A 142 16.75 -9.95 1.84
C GLY A 142 15.61 -10.59 1.05
N GLY A 143 15.48 -10.33 -0.26
CA GLY A 143 14.37 -10.84 -1.07
C GLY A 143 13.01 -10.24 -0.70
N ILE A 144 13.00 -9.08 -0.03
CA ILE A 144 11.77 -8.37 0.34
C ILE A 144 11.39 -7.41 -0.77
N SER A 145 10.38 -7.79 -1.55
CA SER A 145 9.74 -6.99 -2.58
C SER A 145 9.11 -5.73 -1.99
N HIS A 146 9.56 -4.58 -2.50
CA HIS A 146 9.13 -3.27 -2.05
C HIS A 146 9.18 -2.26 -3.20
N LYS A 147 8.49 -1.14 -3.01
CA LYS A 147 8.50 0.02 -3.88
C LYS A 147 9.20 1.18 -3.18
N VAL A 148 10.19 1.76 -3.84
CA VAL A 148 10.67 3.11 -3.53
C VAL A 148 9.85 4.09 -4.37
N TRP A 149 9.20 5.04 -3.71
CA TRP A 149 8.45 6.10 -4.36
C TRP A 149 9.35 7.33 -4.56
N MET A 150 9.35 7.84 -5.79
CA MET A 150 10.18 8.94 -6.24
C MET A 150 9.28 10.14 -6.55
N GLU A 151 9.49 11.26 -5.86
CA GLU A 151 8.76 12.49 -6.16
C GLU A 151 9.35 13.18 -7.40
N GLN A 152 8.47 13.70 -8.25
CA GLN A 152 8.83 14.45 -9.47
C GLN A 152 8.46 15.92 -9.30
N PRO A 153 9.17 16.85 -9.96
CA PRO A 153 10.25 16.65 -10.93
C PRO A 153 11.66 16.45 -10.33
N GLU A 154 11.84 16.62 -9.03
CA GLU A 154 13.17 16.62 -8.37
C GLU A 154 13.83 15.24 -8.31
N ASN A 155 13.06 14.17 -8.56
CA ASN A 155 13.47 12.78 -8.54
C ASN A 155 14.12 12.35 -7.23
N ILE A 156 13.48 12.70 -6.11
CA ILE A 156 13.95 12.35 -4.76
C ILE A 156 13.16 11.16 -4.18
N PRO A 157 13.79 10.22 -3.47
CA PRO A 157 13.09 9.13 -2.80
C PRO A 157 12.39 9.66 -1.55
N THR A 158 11.07 9.53 -1.46
CA THR A 158 10.28 10.09 -0.36
C THR A 158 9.71 9.04 0.58
N CYS A 159 9.38 7.86 0.06
CA CYS A 159 8.76 6.79 0.82
C CYS A 159 9.15 5.40 0.30
N ILE A 160 9.21 4.42 1.19
CA ILE A 160 9.26 3.00 0.84
C ILE A 160 7.97 2.33 1.29
N ALA A 161 7.40 1.46 0.48
CA ALA A 161 6.34 0.56 0.91
C ALA A 161 6.66 -0.88 0.49
N THR A 162 6.51 -1.85 1.39
CA THR A 162 6.63 -3.26 1.03
C THR A 162 5.38 -3.71 0.27
N LYS A 163 5.45 -4.82 -0.45
CA LYS A 163 4.22 -5.60 -0.67
C LYS A 163 3.70 -6.11 0.69
N PRO A 164 2.44 -6.55 0.79
CA PRO A 164 1.98 -7.27 1.97
C PRO A 164 2.81 -8.53 2.24
N TYR A 165 3.13 -8.76 3.51
CA TYR A 165 3.91 -9.92 3.98
C TYR A 165 3.37 -10.43 5.31
N PRO A 166 3.51 -11.74 5.59
CA PRO A 166 3.38 -12.24 6.96
C PRO A 166 4.38 -11.52 7.87
N LYS A 167 3.91 -11.04 9.03
CA LYS A 167 4.71 -10.19 9.92
C LYS A 167 5.97 -10.89 10.41
N SER A 168 5.92 -12.20 10.65
CA SER A 168 7.08 -12.97 11.06
C SER A 168 8.22 -12.93 10.04
N GLN A 169 7.89 -12.92 8.74
CA GLN A 169 8.86 -12.90 7.64
C GLN A 169 9.55 -11.55 7.50
N VAL A 170 8.80 -10.45 7.60
CA VAL A 170 9.31 -9.13 7.21
C VAL A 170 9.75 -8.26 8.39
N SER A 171 9.20 -8.48 9.59
CA SER A 171 9.52 -7.65 10.76
C SER A 171 11.02 -7.59 11.14
N PRO A 172 11.87 -8.62 10.96
CA PRO A 172 13.29 -8.55 11.29
C PRO A 172 14.05 -7.42 10.55
N PHE A 173 13.58 -7.03 9.37
CA PHE A 173 14.21 -5.96 8.59
C PHE A 173 14.02 -4.57 9.21
N PHE A 174 12.93 -4.40 9.98
CA PHE A 174 12.45 -3.11 10.47
C PHE A 174 12.64 -2.87 11.97
N LYS A 175 13.09 -3.87 12.75
CA LYS A 175 13.22 -3.80 14.23
C LYS A 175 14.01 -2.59 14.77
N LYS A 176 14.93 -2.03 13.98
CA LYS A 176 15.78 -0.89 14.38
C LYS A 176 15.17 0.48 14.05
N LEU A 177 14.08 0.52 13.28
CA LEU A 177 13.41 1.76 12.90
C LEU A 177 12.40 2.15 13.97
N LYS A 178 12.10 3.44 14.05
CA LYS A 178 11.11 3.99 14.97
C LYS A 178 9.75 4.07 14.29
N LEU A 179 8.70 3.98 15.10
CA LEU A 179 7.35 4.32 14.65
C LEU A 179 7.33 5.81 14.25
N CYS A 180 6.74 6.10 13.08
CA CYS A 180 6.56 7.47 12.62
C CYS A 180 5.55 8.18 13.52
N LYS A 181 5.94 9.32 14.12
CA LYS A 181 5.11 10.12 15.03
C LYS A 181 4.87 11.53 14.51
#